data_AF-A0A368GHR1-F1
#
_entry.id   AF-A0A368GHR1-F1
#
_cell.length_a   1.000
_cell.length_b   1.000
_cell.length_c   1.000
_cell.angle_alpha   90.00
_cell.angle_beta   90.00
_cell.angle_gamma   90.00
#
_symmetry.space_group_name_H-M   'P 1'
#
loop_
_entity.id
_entity.type
_entity.pdbx_description
1 polymer ?
#
loop_
_entity_poly.entity_id
_entity_poly.type
_entity_poly.pdbx_seq_one_letter_code
_entity_poly.pdbx_strand_id
1 'polypeptide(L)'
;MLECVCDGLATNAQEVEEITHSTLFKPLRCAEDIMCDLVRNRFLTVDEDLAASQKWTKLSPTQLGRATLVSALPPDAALFVFADLQQATKSIVLDTELHMLYLVTPTNCSVWQGCDWNHLHTIFSKLRNEEKRVAKLVGANDRFILSRLRGVSAASSDRSYQLHLRFFSALALFDVVNEKPIDEVARRFRISRGTLQTLQQQSATYAGT
;
A
#
# COMPACT_ATOMS: atom_id res chain seq x y z
N MET A 1 8.96 10.89 12.98
CA MET A 1 10.05 10.05 13.51
C MET A 1 10.95 9.49 12.41
N LEU A 2 10.45 8.64 11.50
CA LEU A 2 11.27 8.16 10.37
C LEU A 2 11.87 9.32 9.56
N GLU A 3 11.05 10.33 9.25
CA GLU A 3 11.46 11.59 8.61
C GLU A 3 12.63 12.27 9.35
N CYS A 4 12.53 12.44 10.67
CA CYS A 4 13.58 13.06 11.48
C CYS A 4 14.94 12.36 11.34
N VAL A 5 14.94 11.02 11.27
CA VAL A 5 16.18 10.24 11.11
C VAL A 5 16.66 10.27 9.65
N CYS A 6 15.75 10.25 8.68
CA CYS A 6 16.09 10.32 7.26
C CYS A 6 16.69 11.68 6.85
N ASP A 7 16.18 12.77 7.41
CA ASP A 7 16.65 14.15 7.19
C ASP A 7 17.89 14.50 8.04
N GLY A 8 18.29 13.62 8.97
CA GLY A 8 19.44 13.83 9.84
C GLY A 8 19.17 14.80 10.99
N LEU A 9 17.91 15.08 11.31
CA LEU A 9 17.51 15.86 12.49
C LEU A 9 17.72 15.08 13.80
N ALA A 10 17.71 13.74 13.74
CA ALA A 10 18.03 12.87 14.85
C ALA A 10 18.91 11.70 14.41
N THR A 11 19.96 11.45 15.17
CA THR A 11 20.96 10.41 14.94
C THR A 11 21.03 9.38 16.07
N ASN A 12 20.30 9.59 17.16
CA ASN A 12 20.24 8.69 18.30
C ASN A 12 18.85 8.69 18.97
N ALA A 13 18.62 7.72 19.85
CA ALA A 13 17.35 7.54 20.53
C ALA A 13 16.96 8.74 21.43
N GLN A 14 17.95 9.41 22.04
CA GLN A 14 17.72 10.54 22.94
C GLN A 14 17.23 11.77 22.17
N GLU A 15 17.87 12.11 21.04
CA GLU A 15 17.45 13.19 20.15
C GLU A 15 16.02 12.95 19.62
N VAL A 16 15.68 11.70 19.30
CA VAL A 16 14.32 11.33 18.89
C VAL A 16 13.31 11.61 20.02
N GLU A 17 13.66 11.28 21.28
CA GLU A 17 12.81 11.53 22.44
C GLU A 17 12.66 13.04 22.72
N GLU A 18 13.73 13.82 22.63
CA GLU A 18 13.71 15.29 22.78
C GLU A 18 12.82 15.97 21.74
N ILE A 19 12.90 15.56 20.47
CA ILE A 19 12.02 16.05 19.41
C ILE A 19 10.57 15.69 19.74
N THR A 20 10.34 14.47 20.23
CA THR A 20 9.01 13.99 20.59
C THR A 20 8.37 14.85 21.68
N HIS A 21 9.15 15.31 22.68
CA HIS A 21 8.69 16.25 23.70
C HIS A 21 8.35 17.64 23.16
N SER A 22 8.90 18.02 22.02
CA SER A 22 8.64 19.31 21.35
C SER A 22 7.42 19.26 20.41
N THR A 23 6.78 18.10 20.25
CA THR A 23 5.61 17.95 19.39
C THR A 23 4.33 18.47 20.07
N LEU A 24 3.39 18.97 19.25
CA LEU A 24 2.11 19.51 19.72
C LEU A 24 1.24 18.47 20.45
N PHE A 25 1.41 17.17 20.13
CA PHE A 25 0.59 16.09 20.64
C PHE A 25 1.42 15.07 21.40
N LYS A 26 0.92 14.60 22.54
CA LYS A 26 1.54 13.47 23.24
C LYS A 26 1.42 12.22 22.35
N PRO A 27 2.53 11.50 22.08
CA PRO A 27 2.50 10.30 21.27
C PRO A 27 1.55 9.25 21.82
N LEU A 28 0.84 8.56 20.91
CA LEU A 28 -0.02 7.42 21.26
C LEU A 28 0.78 6.17 21.67
N ARG A 29 2.06 6.09 21.27
CA ARG A 29 2.99 4.99 21.55
C ARG A 29 4.31 5.57 22.04
N CYS A 30 5.05 4.81 22.84
CA CYS A 30 6.37 5.24 23.28
C CYS A 30 7.29 5.42 22.06
N ALA A 31 8.21 6.39 22.13
CA ALA A 31 9.18 6.62 21.07
C ALA A 31 10.02 5.34 20.81
N GLU A 32 10.37 4.62 21.88
CA GLU A 32 11.09 3.35 21.82
C GLU A 32 10.33 2.27 21.03
N ASP A 33 9.03 2.15 21.20
CA ASP A 33 8.21 1.16 20.48
C ASP A 33 8.21 1.44 18.97
N ILE A 34 8.07 2.71 18.60
CA ILE A 34 8.07 3.13 17.19
C ILE A 34 9.45 2.89 16.57
N MET A 35 10.52 3.20 17.29
CA MET A 35 11.88 2.90 16.84
C MET A 35 12.10 1.39 16.64
N CYS A 36 11.67 0.57 17.61
CA CYS A 36 11.73 -0.88 17.50
C CYS A 36 11.00 -1.39 16.24
N ASP A 37 9.80 -0.86 15.97
CA ASP A 37 9.02 -1.23 14.78
C ASP A 37 9.74 -0.80 13.48
N LEU A 38 10.34 0.39 13.44
CA LEU A 38 11.08 0.89 12.28
C LEU A 38 12.35 0.07 12.00
N VAL A 39 13.09 -0.31 13.04
CA VAL A 39 14.28 -1.17 12.94
C VAL A 39 13.88 -2.58 12.52
N ARG A 40 12.84 -3.15 13.14
CA ARG A 40 12.31 -4.48 12.80
C ARG A 40 11.90 -4.59 11.33
N ASN A 41 11.29 -3.54 10.80
CA ASN A 41 10.86 -3.47 9.40
C ASN A 41 11.96 -2.96 8.45
N ARG A 42 13.21 -2.84 8.92
CA ARG A 42 14.39 -2.43 8.14
C ARG A 42 14.31 -1.04 7.52
N PHE A 43 13.54 -0.12 8.11
CA PHE A 43 13.59 1.29 7.73
C PHE A 43 14.83 1.98 8.31
N LEU A 44 15.27 1.53 9.48
CA LEU A 44 16.44 2.06 10.19
C LEU A 44 17.41 0.92 10.52
N THR A 45 18.70 1.24 10.57
CA THR A 45 19.75 0.40 11.16
C THR A 45 20.25 1.04 12.44
N VAL A 46 20.71 0.18 13.34
CA VAL A 46 21.29 0.53 14.62
C VAL A 46 22.73 0.07 14.59
N ASP A 47 23.67 1.02 14.68
CA ASP A 47 25.09 0.74 14.80
C ASP A 47 25.57 1.11 16.21
N GLU A 48 26.35 0.21 16.82
CA GLU A 48 27.04 0.50 18.08
C GLU A 48 28.40 1.13 17.74
N ASP A 49 28.54 2.44 17.96
CA ASP A 49 29.81 3.12 17.77
C ASP A 49 30.77 2.75 18.91
N LEU A 50 31.62 1.75 18.67
CA LEU A 50 32.67 1.29 19.60
C LEU A 50 33.80 2.32 19.81
N ALA A 51 33.83 3.40 19.01
CA ALA A 51 34.92 4.37 18.98
C ALA A 51 34.72 5.60 19.89
N ALA A 52 33.51 5.84 20.39
CA ALA A 52 33.22 6.97 21.28
C ALA A 52 33.20 6.52 22.75
N SER A 53 33.84 7.30 23.62
CA SER A 53 33.90 7.09 25.08
C SER A 53 32.52 7.11 25.77
N GLN A 54 31.46 7.43 25.03
CA GLN A 54 30.06 7.25 25.41
C GLN A 54 29.44 6.18 24.50
N LYS A 55 28.84 5.14 25.08
CA LYS A 55 28.02 4.16 24.36
C LYS A 55 26.70 4.82 23.99
N TRP A 56 26.62 5.44 22.82
CA TRP A 56 25.34 5.86 22.26
C TRP A 56 25.06 5.11 20.98
N THR A 57 23.80 4.71 20.84
CA THR A 57 23.29 3.92 19.74
C THR A 57 23.04 4.84 18.54
N LYS A 58 23.80 4.66 17.47
CA LYS A 58 23.66 5.47 16.26
C LYS A 58 22.56 4.90 15.37
N LEU A 59 21.61 5.74 15.01
CA LEU A 59 20.52 5.43 14.09
C LEU A 59 20.87 5.94 12.70
N SER A 60 20.75 5.06 11.70
CA SER A 60 20.94 5.43 10.30
C SER A 60 19.78 4.94 9.43
N PRO A 61 19.27 5.75 8.49
CA PRO A 61 18.19 5.34 7.61
C PRO A 61 18.71 4.40 6.52
N THR A 62 17.95 3.34 6.23
CA THR A 62 18.26 2.42 5.12
C THR A 62 17.82 3.00 3.79
N GLN A 63 18.16 2.32 2.68
CA GLN A 63 17.62 2.69 1.36
C GLN A 63 16.09 2.62 1.33
N LEU A 64 15.48 1.66 2.03
CA LEU A 64 14.03 1.56 2.17
C LEU A 64 13.48 2.74 2.99
N GLY A 65 14.13 3.11 4.10
CA GLY A 65 13.76 4.29 4.90
C GLY A 65 13.79 5.59 4.10
N ARG A 66 14.87 5.81 3.35
CA ARG A 66 15.01 6.99 2.48
C ARG A 66 14.00 7.00 1.35
N ALA A 67 13.80 5.87 0.66
CA ALA A 67 12.80 5.76 -0.40
C ALA A 67 11.39 6.04 0.15
N THR A 68 11.05 5.53 1.33
CA THR A 68 9.76 5.77 1.99
C THR A 68 9.51 7.25 2.26
N LEU A 69 10.53 7.97 2.75
CA LEU A 69 10.46 9.41 2.92
C LEU A 69 10.21 10.13 1.59
N VAL A 70 11.01 9.83 0.56
CA VAL A 70 10.93 10.50 -0.75
C VAL A 70 9.61 10.22 -1.46
N SER A 71 9.08 9.00 -1.36
CA SER A 71 7.77 8.63 -1.92
C SER A 71 6.59 9.18 -1.12
N ALA A 72 6.83 9.87 0.01
CA ALA A 72 5.80 10.39 0.90
C ALA A 72 4.76 9.33 1.34
N LEU A 73 5.18 8.07 1.43
CA LEU A 73 4.33 6.96 1.84
C LEU A 73 4.44 6.73 3.35
N PRO A 74 3.33 6.42 4.03
CA PRO A 74 3.43 5.96 5.40
C PRO A 74 4.15 4.58 5.43
N PRO A 75 4.89 4.25 6.51
CA PRO A 75 5.73 3.06 6.56
C PRO A 75 5.00 1.74 6.27
N ASP A 76 3.75 1.61 6.73
CA ASP A 76 2.90 0.45 6.46
C ASP A 76 2.56 0.30 4.97
N ALA A 77 2.21 1.40 4.30
CA ALA A 77 1.99 1.40 2.85
C ALA A 77 3.30 1.14 2.08
N ALA A 78 4.43 1.67 2.53
CA ALA A 78 5.73 1.41 1.91
C ALA A 78 6.12 -0.07 1.97
N LEU A 79 5.85 -0.77 3.08
CA LEU A 79 6.03 -2.23 3.15
C LEU A 79 5.11 -2.97 2.17
N PHE A 80 3.87 -2.51 2.00
CA PHE A 80 2.93 -3.07 1.02
C PHE A 80 3.51 -2.96 -0.40
N VAL A 81 3.96 -1.78 -0.78
CA VAL A 81 4.53 -1.50 -2.11
C VAL A 81 5.82 -2.27 -2.33
N PHE A 82 6.73 -2.26 -1.35
CA PHE A 82 7.99 -2.97 -1.43
C PHE A 82 7.78 -4.47 -1.65
N ALA A 83 6.83 -5.09 -0.94
CA ALA A 83 6.49 -6.50 -1.13
C ALA A 83 5.93 -6.78 -2.54
N ASP A 84 5.04 -5.93 -3.04
CA ASP A 84 4.44 -6.08 -4.37
C ASP A 84 5.51 -5.91 -5.48
N LEU A 85 6.40 -4.93 -5.35
CA LEU A 85 7.51 -4.72 -6.29
C LEU A 85 8.53 -5.86 -6.23
N GLN A 86 8.86 -6.34 -5.03
CA GLN A 86 9.74 -7.51 -4.87
C GLN A 86 9.12 -8.78 -5.47
N GLN A 87 7.80 -8.89 -5.50
CA GLN A 87 7.12 -9.96 -6.23
C GLN A 87 7.16 -9.73 -7.74
N ALA A 88 6.86 -8.50 -8.20
CA ALA A 88 6.83 -8.14 -9.61
C ALA A 88 8.19 -8.32 -10.31
N THR A 89 9.29 -8.03 -9.61
CA THR A 89 10.67 -8.29 -10.10
C THR A 89 10.96 -9.76 -10.37
N LYS A 90 10.23 -10.69 -9.74
CA LYS A 90 10.37 -12.14 -9.99
C LYS A 90 9.52 -12.61 -11.16
N SER A 91 8.34 -12.01 -11.34
CA SER A 91 7.39 -12.38 -12.40
C SER A 91 6.43 -11.24 -12.68
N ILE A 92 6.32 -10.86 -13.94
CA ILE A 92 5.40 -9.84 -14.43
C ILE A 92 4.54 -10.43 -15.56
N VAL A 93 3.22 -10.31 -15.45
CA VAL A 93 2.29 -10.65 -16.54
C VAL A 93 2.21 -9.46 -17.50
N LEU A 94 2.58 -9.67 -18.76
CA LEU A 94 2.64 -8.64 -19.81
C LEU A 94 1.67 -8.90 -20.97
N ASP A 95 0.67 -9.76 -20.76
CA ASP A 95 -0.39 -10.00 -21.74
C ASP A 95 -1.25 -8.77 -21.99
N THR A 96 -1.42 -7.96 -20.95
CA THR A 96 -2.16 -6.69 -20.94
C THR A 96 -1.52 -5.73 -19.93
N GLU A 97 -1.94 -4.48 -19.95
CA GLU A 97 -1.50 -3.42 -19.04
C GLU A 97 -2.08 -3.59 -17.61
N LEU A 98 -2.97 -4.55 -17.39
CA LEU A 98 -3.68 -4.73 -16.11
C LEU A 98 -2.73 -4.93 -14.93
N HIS A 99 -1.66 -5.72 -15.09
CA HIS A 99 -0.73 -5.95 -13.99
C HIS A 99 0.10 -4.71 -13.66
N MET A 100 0.51 -3.94 -14.67
CA MET A 100 1.18 -2.65 -14.47
C MET A 100 0.24 -1.66 -13.78
N LEU A 101 -1.03 -1.61 -14.20
CA LEU A 101 -2.05 -0.80 -13.54
C LEU A 101 -2.29 -1.20 -12.10
N TYR A 102 -2.28 -2.49 -11.79
CA TYR A 102 -2.40 -2.96 -10.41
C TYR A 102 -1.29 -2.39 -9.52
N LEU A 103 -0.04 -2.40 -9.99
CA LEU A 103 1.12 -1.87 -9.23
C LEU A 103 1.01 -0.37 -8.96
N VAL A 104 0.40 0.41 -9.85
CA VAL A 104 0.17 1.86 -9.67
C VAL A 104 -1.22 2.20 -9.11
N THR A 105 -2.03 1.20 -8.78
CA THR A 105 -3.32 1.42 -8.12
C THR A 105 -3.10 1.54 -6.62
N PRO A 106 -3.55 2.60 -5.93
CA PRO A 106 -3.40 2.74 -4.49
C PRO A 106 -4.09 1.63 -3.68
N THR A 107 -3.57 1.32 -2.50
CA THR A 107 -4.12 0.26 -1.61
C THR A 107 -5.31 0.74 -0.76
N ASN A 108 -5.43 2.05 -0.54
CA ASN A 108 -6.37 2.68 0.38
C ASN A 108 -7.57 3.35 -0.34
N CYS A 109 -8.05 2.74 -1.43
CA CYS A 109 -9.19 3.28 -2.16
C CYS A 109 -10.48 3.16 -1.33
N SER A 110 -10.87 4.25 -0.66
CA SER A 110 -12.19 4.42 0.00
C SER A 110 -13.37 4.28 -0.97
N VAL A 111 -13.08 4.21 -2.27
CA VAL A 111 -13.96 3.90 -3.40
C VAL A 111 -14.91 2.73 -3.14
N TRP A 112 -14.49 1.73 -2.35
CA TRP A 112 -15.23 0.48 -2.17
C TRP A 112 -15.94 0.34 -0.81
N GLN A 113 -16.14 1.43 -0.07
CA GLN A 113 -16.92 1.38 1.17
C GLN A 113 -18.34 0.84 0.88
N GLY A 114 -18.71 -0.27 1.54
CA GLY A 114 -20.01 -0.91 1.35
C GLY A 114 -20.16 -1.65 0.01
N CYS A 115 -19.06 -2.09 -0.62
CA CYS A 115 -19.13 -2.81 -1.89
C CYS A 115 -19.99 -4.09 -1.83
N ASP A 116 -20.72 -4.34 -2.91
CA ASP A 116 -21.52 -5.56 -3.09
C ASP A 116 -20.64 -6.71 -3.58
N TRP A 117 -20.20 -7.56 -2.64
CA TRP A 117 -19.38 -8.73 -2.95
C TRP A 117 -20.05 -9.70 -3.93
N ASN A 118 -21.39 -9.79 -3.98
CA ASN A 118 -22.08 -10.64 -4.96
C ASN A 118 -21.87 -10.13 -6.39
N HIS A 119 -21.93 -8.80 -6.55
CA HIS A 119 -21.66 -8.15 -7.81
C HIS A 119 -20.19 -8.31 -8.22
N LEU A 120 -19.26 -8.09 -7.29
CA LEU A 120 -17.83 -8.29 -7.53
C LEU A 120 -17.49 -9.75 -7.90
N HIS A 121 -18.14 -10.73 -7.25
CA HIS A 121 -18.03 -12.12 -7.62
C HIS A 121 -18.49 -12.37 -9.07
N THR A 122 -19.62 -11.77 -9.47
CA THR A 122 -20.13 -11.89 -10.85
C THR A 122 -19.14 -11.33 -11.87
N ILE A 123 -18.45 -10.23 -11.55
CA ILE A 123 -17.37 -9.68 -12.38
C ILE A 123 -16.19 -10.66 -12.42
N PHE A 124 -15.77 -11.17 -11.26
CA PHE A 124 -14.63 -12.06 -11.11
C PHE A 124 -14.80 -13.38 -11.89
N SER A 125 -16.00 -13.99 -11.85
CA SER A 125 -16.28 -15.22 -12.60
C SER A 125 -16.21 -15.03 -14.12
N LYS A 126 -16.45 -13.80 -14.60
CA LYS A 126 -16.45 -13.44 -16.03
C LYS A 126 -15.12 -12.89 -16.54
N LEU A 127 -14.06 -12.93 -15.73
CA LEU A 127 -12.73 -12.49 -16.15
C LEU A 127 -12.22 -13.29 -17.35
N ARG A 128 -11.56 -12.58 -18.26
CA ARG A 128 -10.85 -13.17 -19.40
C ARG A 128 -9.63 -13.96 -18.92
N ASN A 129 -9.07 -14.80 -19.78
CA ASN A 129 -7.94 -15.66 -19.41
C ASN A 129 -6.71 -14.85 -19.01
N GLU A 130 -6.45 -13.74 -19.68
CA GLU A 130 -5.35 -12.81 -19.37
C GLU A 130 -5.55 -12.18 -17.98
N GLU A 131 -6.77 -11.72 -17.70
CA GLU A 131 -7.13 -11.09 -16.41
C GLU A 131 -7.07 -12.10 -15.25
N LYS A 132 -7.47 -13.36 -15.49
CA LYS A 132 -7.35 -14.46 -14.51
C LYS A 132 -5.89 -14.78 -14.18
N ARG A 133 -4.97 -14.69 -15.15
CA ARG A 133 -3.53 -14.85 -14.90
C ARG A 133 -3.03 -13.76 -13.95
N VAL A 134 -3.43 -12.51 -14.18
CA VAL A 134 -3.07 -11.39 -13.28
C VAL A 134 -3.68 -11.60 -11.89
N ALA A 135 -4.96 -11.95 -11.80
CA ALA A 135 -5.63 -12.23 -10.52
C ALA A 135 -4.87 -13.29 -9.70
N LYS A 136 -4.51 -14.41 -10.34
CA LYS A 136 -3.73 -15.49 -9.72
C LYS A 136 -2.35 -15.01 -9.26
N LEU A 137 -1.67 -14.20 -10.06
CA LEU A 137 -0.33 -13.69 -9.73
C LEU A 137 -0.36 -12.75 -8.52
N VAL A 138 -1.32 -11.81 -8.48
CA VAL A 138 -1.45 -10.86 -7.36
C VAL A 138 -2.07 -11.49 -6.11
N GLY A 139 -2.62 -12.70 -6.22
CA GLY A 139 -3.24 -13.42 -5.10
C GLY A 139 -4.74 -13.16 -4.92
N ALA A 140 -5.38 -12.45 -5.85
CA ALA A 140 -6.83 -12.28 -5.88
C ALA A 140 -7.48 -13.63 -6.27
N ASN A 141 -8.32 -14.15 -5.39
CA ASN A 141 -8.83 -15.51 -5.52
C ASN A 141 -10.32 -15.64 -5.17
N ASP A 142 -10.96 -16.60 -5.84
CA ASP A 142 -12.38 -16.87 -5.71
C ASP A 142 -12.77 -17.30 -4.29
N ARG A 143 -11.90 -18.07 -3.63
CA ARG A 143 -12.10 -18.56 -2.25
C ARG A 143 -12.34 -17.42 -1.27
N PHE A 144 -11.54 -16.35 -1.35
CA PHE A 144 -11.70 -15.19 -0.49
C PHE A 144 -13.02 -14.46 -0.79
N ILE A 145 -13.37 -14.25 -2.05
CA ILE A 145 -14.61 -13.59 -2.45
C ILE A 145 -15.83 -14.40 -1.94
N LEU A 146 -15.85 -15.71 -2.14
CA LEU A 146 -16.90 -16.60 -1.63
C LEU A 146 -17.00 -16.57 -0.10
N SER A 147 -15.88 -16.42 0.61
CA SER A 147 -15.92 -16.27 2.08
C SER A 147 -16.70 -15.01 2.50
N ARG A 148 -16.63 -13.92 1.73
CA ARG A 148 -17.39 -12.69 1.97
C ARG A 148 -18.87 -12.86 1.70
N LEU A 149 -19.24 -13.61 0.66
CA LEU A 149 -20.65 -13.92 0.36
C LEU A 149 -21.32 -14.71 1.48
N ARG A 150 -20.57 -15.55 2.17
CA ARG A 150 -21.05 -16.35 3.31
C ARG A 150 -21.19 -15.53 4.61
N GLY A 151 -20.92 -14.23 4.57
CA GLY A 151 -21.00 -13.36 5.75
C GLY A 151 -19.83 -13.52 6.72
N VAL A 152 -18.72 -14.15 6.29
CA VAL A 152 -17.49 -14.15 7.11
C VAL A 152 -16.98 -12.72 7.17
N SER A 153 -17.03 -12.12 8.35
CA SER A 153 -16.51 -10.78 8.58
C SER A 153 -14.98 -10.79 8.43
N ALA A 154 -14.42 -9.76 7.81
CA ALA A 154 -13.03 -9.39 8.04
C ALA A 154 -12.97 -7.93 8.34
N ALA A 155 -11.99 -7.60 9.17
CA ALA A 155 -11.57 -6.23 9.33
C ALA A 155 -11.17 -5.67 7.95
N SER A 156 -11.54 -4.41 7.70
CA SER A 156 -11.08 -3.66 6.54
C SER A 156 -9.56 -3.50 6.49
N SER A 157 -8.88 -3.73 7.62
CA SER A 157 -7.42 -3.79 7.76
C SER A 157 -6.80 -5.13 7.32
N ASP A 158 -7.61 -6.14 6.99
CA ASP A 158 -7.09 -7.39 6.45
C ASP A 158 -6.41 -7.12 5.10
N ARG A 159 -5.12 -7.46 5.00
CA ARG A 159 -4.35 -7.31 3.75
C ARG A 159 -5.03 -8.03 2.58
N SER A 160 -5.67 -9.17 2.83
CA SER A 160 -6.42 -9.88 1.78
C SER A 160 -7.61 -9.05 1.31
N TYR A 161 -8.32 -8.36 2.21
CA TYR A 161 -9.44 -7.49 1.86
C TYR A 161 -8.98 -6.34 0.96
N GLN A 162 -7.92 -5.63 1.36
CA GLN A 162 -7.36 -4.51 0.59
C GLN A 162 -6.85 -4.96 -0.77
N LEU A 163 -6.18 -6.11 -0.85
CA LEU A 163 -5.66 -6.69 -2.09
C LEU A 163 -6.78 -6.94 -3.12
N HIS A 164 -7.90 -7.53 -2.70
CA HIS A 164 -9.02 -7.82 -3.61
C HIS A 164 -9.67 -6.53 -4.10
N LEU A 165 -9.88 -5.54 -3.22
CA LEU A 165 -10.42 -4.25 -3.61
C LEU A 165 -9.49 -3.50 -4.57
N ARG A 166 -8.18 -3.53 -4.30
CA ARG A 166 -7.15 -2.99 -5.20
C ARG A 166 -7.20 -3.65 -6.57
N PHE A 167 -7.40 -4.98 -6.62
CA PHE A 167 -7.55 -5.69 -7.89
C PHE A 167 -8.79 -5.23 -8.68
N PHE A 168 -9.94 -5.03 -8.02
CA PHE A 168 -11.13 -4.48 -8.69
C PHE A 168 -10.96 -3.01 -9.11
N SER A 169 -10.27 -2.19 -8.31
CA SER A 169 -9.86 -0.83 -8.72
C SER A 169 -9.02 -0.88 -10.00
N ALA A 170 -8.03 -1.77 -10.06
CA ALA A 170 -7.17 -1.93 -11.23
C ALA A 170 -7.97 -2.37 -12.46
N LEU A 171 -8.95 -3.27 -12.31
CA LEU A 171 -9.86 -3.65 -13.40
C LEU A 171 -10.71 -2.48 -13.90
N ALA A 172 -11.20 -1.63 -13.00
CA ALA A 172 -11.96 -0.44 -13.38
C ALA A 172 -11.09 0.58 -14.13
N LEU A 173 -9.87 0.80 -13.65
CA LEU A 173 -8.89 1.66 -14.33
C LEU A 173 -8.46 1.07 -15.67
N PHE A 174 -8.34 -0.25 -15.78
CA PHE A 174 -8.00 -0.91 -17.03
C PHE A 174 -9.08 -0.73 -18.09
N ASP A 175 -10.36 -0.79 -17.70
CA ASP A 175 -11.46 -0.44 -18.62
C ASP A 175 -11.39 1.02 -19.10
N VAL A 176 -11.05 1.94 -18.20
CA VAL A 176 -10.87 3.37 -18.52
C VAL A 176 -9.71 3.58 -19.50
N VAL A 177 -8.56 2.94 -19.24
CA VAL A 177 -7.36 3.07 -20.08
C VAL A 177 -7.61 2.49 -21.48
N ASN A 178 -8.46 1.48 -21.59
CA ASN A 178 -8.95 0.96 -22.88
C ASN A 178 -10.09 1.79 -23.50
N GLU A 179 -10.15 3.08 -23.17
CA GLU A 179 -11.06 4.08 -23.75
C GLU A 179 -12.57 3.74 -23.64
N LYS A 180 -12.97 2.92 -22.66
CA LYS A 180 -14.40 2.69 -22.41
C LYS A 180 -15.04 3.94 -21.80
N PRO A 181 -16.30 4.28 -22.18
CA PRO A 181 -17.00 5.42 -21.60
C PRO A 181 -17.06 5.34 -20.07
N ILE A 182 -16.72 6.43 -19.38
CA ILE A 182 -16.66 6.49 -17.91
C ILE A 182 -17.99 6.04 -17.28
N ASP A 183 -19.12 6.41 -17.88
CA ASP A 183 -20.46 6.02 -17.39
C ASP A 183 -20.72 4.51 -17.51
N GLU A 184 -20.17 3.87 -18.55
CA GLU A 184 -20.25 2.42 -18.70
C GLU A 184 -19.44 1.71 -17.62
N VAL A 185 -18.21 2.18 -17.36
CA VAL A 185 -17.32 1.61 -16.34
C VAL A 185 -17.91 1.82 -14.94
N ALA A 186 -18.35 3.03 -14.63
CA ALA A 186 -18.99 3.37 -13.35
C ALA A 186 -20.20 2.45 -13.08
N ARG A 187 -21.06 2.26 -14.10
CA ARG A 187 -22.21 1.33 -14.01
C ARG A 187 -21.77 -0.13 -13.89
N ARG A 188 -20.74 -0.56 -14.63
CA ARG A 188 -20.20 -1.93 -14.56
C ARG A 188 -19.71 -2.26 -13.15
N PHE A 189 -19.01 -1.36 -12.48
CA PHE A 189 -18.46 -1.56 -11.15
C PHE A 189 -19.37 -1.09 -10.01
N ARG A 190 -20.54 -0.52 -10.33
CA ARG A 190 -21.50 0.07 -9.37
C ARG A 190 -20.84 1.11 -8.44
N ILE A 191 -19.95 1.93 -9.00
CA ILE A 191 -19.34 3.07 -8.33
C ILE A 191 -19.79 4.36 -8.99
N SER A 192 -19.80 5.48 -8.26
CA SER A 192 -20.17 6.76 -8.85
C SER A 192 -19.10 7.23 -9.86
N ARG A 193 -19.51 8.00 -10.87
CA ARG A 193 -18.58 8.63 -11.82
C ARG A 193 -17.53 9.48 -11.10
N GLY A 194 -17.93 10.26 -10.10
CA GLY A 194 -17.00 11.05 -9.29
C GLY A 194 -15.98 10.19 -8.56
N THR A 195 -16.42 9.06 -7.99
CA THR A 195 -15.53 8.09 -7.33
C THR A 195 -14.52 7.49 -8.31
N LEU A 196 -14.95 7.12 -9.51
CA LEU A 196 -14.06 6.60 -10.55
C LEU A 196 -13.04 7.65 -11.02
N GLN A 197 -13.45 8.91 -11.16
CA GLN A 197 -12.54 10.01 -11.49
C GLN A 197 -11.53 10.29 -10.36
N THR A 198 -11.97 10.26 -9.10
CA THR A 198 -11.07 10.34 -7.95
C THR A 198 -10.05 9.20 -7.96
N LEU A 199 -10.48 7.98 -8.25
CA LEU A 199 -9.59 6.83 -8.36
C LEU A 199 -8.53 7.02 -9.46
N GLN A 200 -8.92 7.54 -10.62
CA GLN A 200 -7.98 7.86 -11.71
C GLN A 200 -6.94 8.89 -11.25
N GLN A 201 -7.38 10.00 -10.66
CA GLN A 201 -6.48 11.06 -10.19
C GLN A 201 -5.52 10.56 -9.11
N GLN A 202 -6.02 9.78 -8.15
CA GLN A 202 -5.19 9.20 -7.10
C GLN A 202 -4.16 8.22 -7.67
N SER A 203 -4.56 7.40 -8.64
CA SER A 203 -3.65 6.44 -9.27
C SER A 203 -2.60 7.13 -10.14
N ALA A 204 -2.95 8.23 -10.80
CA ALA A 204 -1.99 9.05 -11.54
C ALA A 204 -0.93 9.68 -10.62
N THR A 205 -1.35 10.22 -9.47
CA THR A 205 -0.40 10.74 -8.46
C THR A 205 0.45 9.62 -7.87
N TYR A 206 -0.15 8.49 -7.53
CA TYR A 206 0.53 7.33 -6.94
C TYR A 206 1.52 6.66 -7.89
N ALA A 207 1.28 6.72 -9.21
CA ALA A 207 2.26 6.26 -10.19
C ALA A 207 3.57 7.08 -10.17
N GLY A 208 3.52 8.32 -9.66
CA GLY A 208 4.68 9.21 -9.56
C GLY A 208 5.45 9.13 -8.24
N THR A 209 4.97 8.37 -7.26
CA THR A 209 5.62 8.18 -5.94
C THR A 209 6.58 7.00 -5.96
#